data_AF-A0A9D9LHI0-F1
#
_entry.id   AF-A0A9D9LHI0-F1
#
_cell.length_a   1.000
_cell.length_b   1.000
_cell.length_c   1.000
_cell.angle_alpha   90.00
_cell.angle_beta   90.00
_cell.angle_gamma   90.00
#
_symmetry.space_group_name_H-M   'P 1'
#
loop_
_entity.id
_entity.type
_entity.pdbx_description
1 polymer ?
#
loop_
_entity_poly.entity_id
_entity_poly.type
_entity_poly.pdbx_seq_one_letter_code
_entity_poly.pdbx_strand_id
1 'polypeptide(L)' 'MNQPWGSSDSCTSCGKCVSVCPVGALIRKGETVAEMEKRTDFLQYIVTARTKREWINVESEEE' A
#
# COMPACT_ATOMS: atom_id res chain seq x y z
N MET A 1 -11.92 17.11 -17.15
CA MET A 1 -11.11 16.47 -16.09
C MET A 1 -11.59 15.02 -15.87
N ASN A 2 -11.31 14.10 -16.81
CA ASN A 2 -11.78 12.70 -16.75
C ASN A 2 -10.67 11.71 -17.15
N GLN A 3 -9.45 11.93 -16.65
CA GLN A 3 -8.34 11.01 -16.90
C GLN A 3 -8.30 9.91 -15.82
N PRO A 4 -8.05 8.65 -16.19
CA PRO A 4 -7.85 7.59 -15.21
C PRO A 4 -6.63 7.89 -14.32
N TRP A 5 -6.73 7.64 -13.02
CA TRP A 5 -5.66 7.94 -12.05
C TRP A 5 -4.32 7.29 -12.45
N GLY A 6 -4.37 6.05 -12.98
CA GLY A 6 -3.20 5.29 -13.40
C GLY A 6 -2.52 5.77 -14.68
N SER A 7 -3.14 6.74 -15.39
CA SER A 7 -2.57 7.36 -16.60
C SER A 7 -1.83 8.67 -16.30
N SER A 8 -1.64 9.03 -15.02
CA SER A 8 -0.78 10.15 -14.64
C SER A 8 0.66 9.89 -15.07
N ASP A 9 1.35 10.91 -15.57
CA ASP A 9 2.78 10.88 -15.91
C ASP A 9 3.66 10.51 -14.69
N SER A 10 3.19 10.82 -13.48
CA SER A 10 3.85 10.46 -12.22
C SER A 10 3.61 9.01 -11.76
N CYS A 11 2.71 8.28 -12.45
CA CYS A 11 2.38 6.91 -12.08
C CYS A 11 3.53 5.96 -12.42
N THR A 12 4.10 5.34 -11.39
CA THR A 12 5.18 4.34 -11.54
C THR A 12 4.64 2.90 -11.56
N SER A 13 3.33 2.70 -11.62
CA SER A 13 2.68 1.39 -11.50
C SER A 13 3.04 0.60 -10.24
N CYS A 14 3.56 1.26 -9.20
CA CYS A 14 4.01 0.59 -7.96
C CYS A 14 2.88 0.10 -7.05
N GLY A 15 1.63 0.52 -7.29
CA GLY A 15 0.46 0.06 -6.52
C GLY A 15 0.34 0.61 -5.09
N LYS A 16 1.26 1.46 -4.63
CA LYS A 16 1.25 1.98 -3.25
C LYS A 16 -0.03 2.75 -2.91
N CYS A 17 -0.57 3.52 -3.84
CA CYS A 17 -1.84 4.23 -3.68
C CYS A 17 -3.03 3.29 -3.38
N VAL A 18 -3.06 2.10 -3.99
CA VAL A 18 -4.08 1.08 -3.78
C VAL A 18 -3.90 0.49 -2.37
N SER A 19 -2.66 0.17 -1.99
CA SER A 19 -2.34 -0.36 -0.65
C SER A 19 -2.63 0.61 0.49
N VAL A 20 -2.39 1.92 0.31
CA VAL A 20 -2.60 2.93 1.36
C VAL A 20 -4.03 3.45 1.43
N CYS A 21 -4.88 3.19 0.42
CA CYS A 21 -6.22 3.75 0.36
C CYS A 21 -7.08 3.18 1.50
N PRO A 22 -7.45 3.97 2.52
CA PRO A 22 -8.13 3.42 3.71
C PRO A 22 -9.53 2.92 3.37
N VAL A 23 -10.25 3.66 2.51
CA VAL A 23 -11.65 3.37 2.16
C VAL A 23 -11.82 2.38 0.99
N GLY A 24 -10.75 2.08 0.25
CA GLY A 24 -10.83 1.19 -0.91
C GLY A 24 -11.43 1.85 -2.16
N ALA A 25 -11.30 3.17 -2.29
CA ALA A 25 -11.67 3.88 -3.51
C ALA A 25 -10.75 3.52 -4.70
N LEU A 26 -9.54 3.05 -4.41
CA LEU A 26 -8.60 2.51 -5.40
C LEU A 26 -8.40 1.02 -5.13
N ILE A 27 -8.59 0.22 -6.17
CA ILE A 27 -8.42 -1.24 -6.20
C ILE A 27 -7.69 -1.65 -7.47
N ARG A 28 -7.06 -2.83 -7.50
CA ARG A 28 -6.51 -3.34 -8.76
C ARG A 28 -7.65 -3.73 -9.69
N LYS A 29 -7.42 -3.54 -10.99
CA LYS A 29 -8.39 -3.99 -12.00
C LYS A 29 -8.54 -5.50 -11.93
N GLY A 30 -9.79 -5.97 -11.82
CA GLY A 30 -10.12 -7.39 -11.73
C GLY A 30 -10.23 -7.91 -10.30
N GLU A 31 -9.96 -7.08 -9.29
CA GLU A 31 -10.21 -7.40 -7.87
C GLU A 31 -11.43 -6.61 -7.39
N THR A 32 -12.12 -7.13 -6.38
CA THR A 32 -13.13 -6.38 -5.63
C THR A 32 -12.54 -5.82 -4.33
N VAL A 33 -13.19 -4.79 -3.77
CA VAL A 33 -12.80 -4.22 -2.47
C VAL A 33 -12.83 -5.29 -1.37
N ALA A 34 -13.75 -6.27 -1.46
CA ALA A 34 -13.90 -7.34 -0.48
C ALA A 34 -12.76 -8.38 -0.53
N GLU A 35 -12.16 -8.58 -1.70
CA GLU A 35 -11.04 -9.52 -1.88
C GLU A 35 -9.68 -8.90 -1.53
N MET A 36 -9.61 -7.58 -1.36
CA MET A 36 -8.37 -6.89 -1.04
C MET A 36 -7.99 -7.00 0.43
N GLU A 37 -6.91 -7.72 0.72
CA GLU A 37 -6.30 -7.73 2.06
C GLU A 37 -5.39 -6.50 2.25
N LYS A 38 -5.79 -5.60 3.14
CA LYS A 38 -5.04 -4.39 3.44
C LYS A 38 -4.29 -4.51 4.75
N ARG A 39 -2.97 -4.58 4.66
CA ARG A 39 -2.07 -4.53 5.81
C ARG A 39 -1.91 -3.10 6.34
N THR A 40 -2.90 -2.62 7.08
CA THR A 40 -2.87 -1.28 7.70
C THR A 40 -1.84 -1.18 8.82
N ASP A 41 -1.57 -2.30 9.50
CA ASP A 41 -0.46 -2.52 10.44
C ASP A 41 0.91 -2.19 9.82
N PHE A 42 1.11 -2.59 8.56
CA PHE A 42 2.36 -2.38 7.86
C PHE A 42 2.67 -0.89 7.63
N LEU A 43 1.65 -0.04 7.54
CA LEU A 43 1.85 1.42 7.45
C LEU A 43 2.40 1.98 8.76
N GLN A 44 1.91 1.51 9.91
CA GLN A 44 2.43 1.90 11.21
C GLN A 44 3.88 1.45 11.39
N TYR A 45 4.22 0.26 10.91
CA TYR A 45 5.60 -0.21 10.85
C TYR A 45 6.48 0.74 10.01
N ILE A 46 6.10 1.06 8.76
CA ILE A 46 6.88 1.95 7.88
C ILE A 46 7.06 3.34 8.51
N VAL A 47 6.00 3.91 9.08
CA VAL A 47 6.06 5.24 9.73
C VAL A 47 7.01 5.21 10.91
N THR A 48 6.89 4.20 11.77
CA THR A 48 7.77 4.04 12.95
C THR A 48 9.22 3.84 12.52
N ALA A 49 9.49 2.94 11.57
CA ALA A 49 10.83 2.67 11.07
C ALA A 49 11.49 3.91 10.45
N ARG A 50 10.73 4.74 9.73
CA ARG A 50 11.24 6.00 9.16
C ARG A 50 11.50 7.07 10.21
N THR A 51 10.58 7.25 11.15
CA THR A 51 10.70 8.30 12.17
C THR A 51 11.75 7.97 13.22
N LYS A 52 11.86 6.70 13.64
CA LYS A 52 12.82 6.24 14.64
C LYS A 52 14.14 5.72 14.04
N ARG A 53 14.21 5.51 12.72
CA ARG A 53 15.33 4.89 11.99
C ARG A 53 15.64 3.45 12.41
N GLU A 54 14.62 2.71 12.82
CA GLU A 54 14.70 1.32 13.26
C GLU A 54 13.98 0.42 12.24
N TRP A 55 14.72 -0.11 11.26
CA TRP A 55 14.20 -1.07 10.29
C TRP A 55 14.39 -2.48 10.84
N ILE A 56 13.29 -3.13 11.21
CA ILE A 56 13.31 -4.52 11.69
C ILE A 56 13.28 -5.42 10.45
N ASN A 57 14.33 -6.20 10.22
CA ASN A 57 14.32 -7.25 9.20
C ASN A 57 13.51 -8.44 9.74
N VAL A 58 12.40 -8.75 9.09
CA VAL A 58 11.46 -9.81 9.51
C VAL A 58 11.92 -11.19 8.99
N GLU A 59 13.22 -11.49 9.03
CA GLU A 59 13.78 -12.78 8.57
C GLU A 59 13.95 -13.82 9.69
N SER A 60 13.36 -13.64 10.88
CA SER A 60 13.69 -14.53 12.00
C SER A 60 12.58 -14.83 13.01
N GLU A 61 11.30 -14.88 12.62
CA GLU A 61 10.23 -15.41 13.51
C GLU A 61 9.14 -16.12 12.69
N GLU A 62 9.51 -17.21 12.01
CA GLU A 62 8.60 -18.35 11.78
C GLU A 62 8.99 -19.43 12.80
N GLU A 63 8.32 -19.45 13.94
CA GLU A 63 8.13 -20.64 14.80
C GLU A 63 6.63 -20.98 14.82
#